data_AF-A0A0R2E482-F1
#
_entry.id   AF-A0A0R2E482-F1
#
_cell.length_a   1.000
_cell.length_b   1.000
_cell.length_c   1.000
_cell.angle_alpha   90.00
_cell.angle_beta   90.00
_cell.angle_gamma   90.00
#
_symmetry.space_group_name_H-M   'P 1'
#
loop_
_entity.id
_entity.type
_entity.pdbx_description
1 polymer ?
#
loop_
_entity_poly.entity_id
_entity_poly.type
_entity_poly.pdbx_seq_one_letter_code
_entity_poly.pdbx_strand_id
1 'polypeptide(L)'
;MGLQEIELSFFENSVCFSCSLCHKHIVQNILLQISQSFKVYQFFALSQNIMLYNITNQLISKEGTFMKKIGLIGGMGPVSTIDYYQQLVTKFQQVHPNICPPIVIDSLDVFELLTLEETGNKQALLRVLLTSLNNLKNAGASLAALTANTPHMVFDELVSVSPLPLISIVDSTLAAIKKNKQTKIGLLGTKMTMELGFYQKRLQSADINLVTPSAEQIDTIHQIISKELEVGIVTTQSKQKLLEIIKKMSSKNNLDGIILGCTELPLILSQKDIAITVYDTVSIHVDDILNVALQE
;
A
#
# COMPACT_ATOMS: atom_id res chain seq x y z
N MET A 1 52.48 12.88 -1.15
CA MET A 1 51.90 12.10 -2.27
C MET A 1 50.42 12.51 -2.33
N GLY A 2 50.00 13.56 -3.03
CA GLY A 2 50.26 13.90 -4.43
C GLY A 2 48.95 13.66 -5.20
N LEU A 3 47.94 14.51 -4.99
CA LEU A 3 46.70 14.51 -5.77
C LEU A 3 47.03 15.14 -7.14
N GLN A 4 47.00 14.34 -8.21
CA GLN A 4 47.05 14.86 -9.57
C GLN A 4 45.61 15.11 -10.04
N GLU A 5 45.31 16.37 -10.33
CA GLU A 5 44.17 16.79 -11.13
C GLU A 5 44.27 16.16 -12.52
N ILE A 6 43.21 15.50 -12.96
CA ILE A 6 43.09 15.00 -14.34
C ILE A 6 42.48 16.15 -15.16
N GLU A 7 43.33 16.88 -15.88
CA GLU A 7 42.92 17.78 -16.96
C GLU A 7 42.28 16.96 -18.09
N LEU A 8 40.99 17.19 -18.33
CA LEU A 8 40.32 16.75 -19.56
C LEU A 8 40.74 17.69 -20.69
N SER A 9 41.75 17.28 -21.44
CA SER A 9 42.11 17.90 -22.72
C SER A 9 40.99 17.65 -23.73
N PHE A 10 40.23 18.70 -24.04
CA PHE A 10 39.32 18.72 -25.18
C PHE A 10 40.16 18.72 -26.46
N PHE A 11 40.01 17.68 -27.29
CA PHE A 11 40.54 17.69 -28.65
C PHE A 11 39.82 18.77 -29.47
N GLU A 12 40.51 19.89 -29.73
CA GLU A 12 40.25 20.72 -30.91
C GLU A 12 40.57 19.89 -32.15
N ASN A 13 39.53 19.38 -32.80
CA ASN A 13 39.62 18.99 -34.21
C ASN A 13 38.31 19.37 -34.89
N SER A 14 38.44 20.20 -35.91
CA SER A 14 37.40 20.74 -36.77
C SER A 14 36.57 19.63 -37.42
N VAL A 15 35.37 19.37 -36.91
CA VAL A 15 34.42 18.41 -37.50
C VAL A 15 33.44 19.16 -38.41
N CYS A 16 33.46 18.80 -39.69
CA CYS A 16 32.53 19.30 -40.70
C CYS A 16 31.11 18.70 -40.49
N PHE A 17 30.13 19.56 -40.21
CA PHE A 17 28.73 19.18 -39.90
C PHE A 17 27.86 18.96 -41.16
N SER A 18 28.24 18.05 -42.06
CA SER A 18 27.44 17.84 -43.29
C SER A 18 27.32 16.41 -43.82
N CYS A 19 27.49 15.36 -42.98
CA CYS A 19 27.29 13.98 -43.44
C CYS A 19 26.53 13.08 -42.45
N SER A 20 25.43 12.50 -42.90
CA SER A 20 24.57 11.57 -42.13
C SER A 20 25.26 10.26 -41.74
N LEU A 21 26.35 9.87 -42.43
CA LEU A 21 27.19 8.74 -42.03
C LEU A 21 28.07 9.03 -40.80
N CYS A 22 28.46 10.29 -40.59
CA CYS A 22 29.30 10.67 -39.46
C CYS A 22 28.54 10.62 -38.13
N HIS A 23 27.25 10.97 -38.13
CA HIS A 23 26.37 10.87 -36.95
C HIS A 23 26.16 9.42 -36.48
N LYS A 24 25.95 8.47 -37.40
CA LYS A 24 25.80 7.04 -37.02
C LYS A 24 27.05 6.47 -36.39
N HIS A 25 28.23 6.84 -36.90
CA HIS A 25 29.51 6.39 -36.34
C HIS A 25 29.79 7.00 -34.97
N ILE A 26 29.45 8.28 -34.76
CA ILE A 26 29.58 8.94 -33.46
C ILE A 26 28.65 8.30 -32.43
N VAL A 27 27.38 8.05 -32.78
CA VAL A 27 26.42 7.40 -31.87
C VAL A 27 26.84 5.96 -31.55
N GLN A 28 27.31 5.19 -32.53
CA GLN A 28 27.82 3.83 -32.27
C GLN A 28 29.09 3.83 -31.41
N ASN A 29 30.02 4.76 -31.62
CA ASN A 29 31.22 4.87 -30.79
C ASN A 29 30.90 5.35 -29.36
N ILE A 30 29.93 6.26 -29.20
CA ILE A 30 29.42 6.67 -27.88
C ILE A 30 28.74 5.47 -27.20
N LEU A 31 27.89 4.71 -27.91
CA LEU A 31 27.26 3.51 -27.35
C LEU A 31 28.26 2.42 -26.98
N LEU A 32 29.31 2.21 -27.79
CA LEU A 32 30.41 1.28 -27.50
C LEU A 32 31.23 1.75 -26.30
N GLN A 33 31.57 3.04 -26.21
CA GLN A 33 32.25 3.61 -25.05
C GLN A 33 31.40 3.57 -23.79
N ILE A 34 30.08 3.81 -23.89
CA ILE A 34 29.14 3.63 -22.77
C ILE A 34 29.10 2.15 -22.37
N SER A 35 29.07 1.20 -23.32
CA SER A 35 29.04 -0.23 -23.02
C SER A 35 30.33 -0.76 -22.40
N GLN A 36 31.49 -0.25 -22.85
CA GLN A 36 32.80 -0.61 -22.32
C GLN A 36 33.02 0.02 -20.95
N SER A 37 32.61 1.28 -20.78
CA SER A 37 32.52 1.92 -19.46
C SER A 37 31.60 1.13 -18.54
N PHE A 38 30.45 0.65 -19.02
CA PHE A 38 29.51 -0.18 -18.25
C PHE A 38 30.15 -1.48 -17.75
N LYS A 39 30.90 -2.19 -18.61
CA LYS A 39 31.64 -3.39 -18.19
C LYS A 39 32.73 -3.06 -17.17
N VAL A 40 33.41 -1.94 -17.31
CA VAL A 40 34.42 -1.46 -16.36
C VAL A 40 33.78 -1.07 -15.02
N TYR A 41 32.64 -0.38 -15.02
CA TYR A 41 31.86 -0.06 -13.82
C TYR A 41 31.29 -1.31 -13.14
N GLN A 42 30.83 -2.30 -13.91
CA GLN A 42 30.36 -3.58 -13.38
C GLN A 42 31.50 -4.35 -12.71
N PHE A 43 32.71 -4.31 -13.29
CA PHE A 43 33.92 -4.92 -12.73
C PHE A 43 34.49 -4.16 -11.52
N PHE A 44 34.40 -2.83 -11.52
CA PHE A 44 34.79 -1.98 -10.37
C PHE A 44 33.78 -2.04 -9.22
N ALA A 45 32.48 -2.16 -9.50
CA ALA A 45 31.44 -2.32 -8.47
C ALA A 45 31.58 -3.67 -7.75
N LEU A 46 31.93 -4.73 -8.49
CA LEU A 46 32.23 -6.05 -7.93
C LEU A 46 33.49 -6.05 -7.03
N SER A 47 34.44 -5.12 -7.25
CA SER A 47 35.66 -5.02 -6.44
C SER A 47 35.57 -4.00 -5.29
N GLN A 48 34.53 -3.14 -5.25
CA GLN A 48 34.43 -2.04 -4.28
C GLN A 48 33.14 -1.99 -3.43
N ASN A 49 32.34 -3.06 -3.33
CA ASN A 49 31.12 -3.06 -2.46
C ASN A 49 30.11 -1.95 -2.81
N ILE A 50 29.97 -1.59 -4.10
CA ILE A 50 29.06 -0.53 -4.54
C ILE A 50 27.69 -1.14 -4.91
N MET A 51 26.62 -0.58 -4.31
CA MET A 51 25.23 -0.95 -4.59
C MET A 51 24.89 -0.62 -6.06
N LEU A 52 24.54 -1.61 -6.87
CA LEU A 52 24.12 -1.40 -8.26
C LEU A 52 22.63 -1.04 -8.27
N TYR A 53 22.31 0.22 -8.54
CA TYR A 53 20.97 0.62 -8.99
C TYR A 53 20.81 0.16 -10.44
N ASN A 54 20.08 -0.94 -10.65
CA ASN A 54 19.68 -1.30 -12.01
C ASN A 54 18.70 -0.25 -12.54
N ILE A 55 18.85 0.10 -13.82
CA ILE A 55 18.01 1.09 -14.55
C ILE A 55 16.57 0.57 -14.72
N THR A 56 16.33 -0.72 -14.46
CA THR A 56 15.01 -1.29 -14.23
C THR A 56 14.64 -1.04 -12.77
N ASN A 57 13.48 -0.42 -12.46
CA ASN A 57 12.94 -0.09 -11.12
C ASN A 57 12.94 -1.22 -10.05
N GLN A 58 14.08 -1.87 -9.82
CA GLN A 58 14.27 -3.11 -9.11
C GLN A 58 15.46 -2.91 -8.19
N LEU A 59 15.19 -2.92 -6.89
CA LEU A 59 16.24 -2.79 -5.88
C LEU A 59 16.72 -4.19 -5.52
N ILE A 60 17.98 -4.46 -5.83
CA ILE A 60 18.67 -5.68 -5.41
C ILE A 60 19.43 -5.32 -4.13
N SER A 61 19.01 -5.88 -2.99
CA SER A 61 19.74 -5.71 -1.74
C SER A 61 21.11 -6.42 -1.80
N LYS A 62 22.03 -6.07 -0.89
CA LYS A 62 23.32 -6.79 -0.72
C LYS A 62 23.17 -8.31 -0.51
N GLU A 63 22.00 -8.75 -0.06
CA GLU A 63 21.68 -10.16 0.18
C GLU A 63 21.01 -10.85 -1.02
N GLY A 64 20.85 -10.15 -2.15
CA GLY A 64 20.16 -10.68 -3.34
C GLY A 64 18.64 -10.72 -3.20
N THR A 65 18.06 -10.12 -2.14
CA THR A 65 16.61 -10.02 -1.99
C THR A 65 16.07 -9.07 -3.04
N PHE A 66 15.29 -9.61 -3.97
CA PHE A 66 14.52 -8.85 -4.93
C PHE A 66 13.28 -8.27 -4.24
N MET A 67 13.05 -6.97 -4.38
CA MET A 67 11.81 -6.36 -3.89
C MET A 67 11.34 -5.22 -4.78
N LYS A 68 10.06 -5.27 -5.14
CA LYS A 68 9.33 -4.20 -5.83
C LYS A 68 9.14 -3.02 -4.87
N LYS A 69 9.41 -1.79 -5.32
CA LYS A 69 9.16 -0.58 -4.52
C LYS A 69 7.67 -0.40 -4.26
N ILE A 70 7.29 -0.34 -2.99
CA ILE A 70 5.90 -0.22 -2.54
C ILE A 70 5.47 1.25 -2.59
N GLY A 71 4.34 1.53 -3.23
CA GLY A 71 3.64 2.82 -3.13
C GLY A 71 2.46 2.74 -2.17
N LEU A 72 2.33 3.70 -1.26
CA LEU A 72 1.15 3.85 -0.41
C LEU A 72 0.47 5.17 -0.74
N ILE A 73 -0.82 5.10 -1.08
CA ILE A 73 -1.70 6.27 -0.94
C ILE A 73 -2.01 6.36 0.55
N GLY A 74 -1.37 7.29 1.23
CA GLY A 74 -1.48 7.52 2.66
C GLY A 74 -2.29 8.77 2.97
N GLY A 75 -2.25 9.21 4.21
CA GLY A 75 -2.95 10.41 4.68
C GLY A 75 -4.47 10.28 4.77
N MET A 76 -5.03 9.12 4.39
CA MET A 76 -6.46 8.78 4.51
C MET A 76 -6.83 8.34 5.93
N GLY A 77 -6.22 9.02 6.91
CA GLY A 77 -5.92 8.53 8.25
C GLY A 77 -4.41 8.63 8.50
N PRO A 78 -3.91 9.72 9.10
CA PRO A 78 -2.48 9.85 9.40
C PRO A 78 -1.99 8.75 10.35
N VAL A 79 -2.81 8.35 11.32
CA VAL A 79 -2.51 7.29 12.28
C VAL A 79 -2.37 5.93 11.58
N SER A 80 -3.32 5.59 10.70
CA SER A 80 -3.25 4.33 9.93
C SER A 80 -2.06 4.31 8.97
N THR A 81 -1.74 5.43 8.33
CA THR A 81 -0.57 5.51 7.43
C THR A 81 0.73 5.21 8.17
N ILE A 82 0.88 5.73 9.40
CA ILE A 82 2.02 5.44 10.26
C ILE A 82 2.05 3.94 10.62
N ASP A 83 0.91 3.36 10.97
CA ASP A 83 0.79 1.93 11.29
C ASP A 83 1.17 1.03 10.11
N TYR A 84 0.71 1.34 8.89
CA TYR A 84 1.14 0.64 7.67
C TYR A 84 2.65 0.66 7.50
N TYR A 85 3.29 1.83 7.61
CA TYR A 85 4.74 1.95 7.49
C TYR A 85 5.46 1.10 8.56
N GLN A 86 5.03 1.23 9.83
CA GLN A 86 5.63 0.48 10.94
C GLN A 86 5.50 -1.03 10.75
N GLN A 87 4.31 -1.52 10.39
CA GLN A 87 4.07 -2.95 10.19
C GLN A 87 4.83 -3.49 8.98
N LEU A 88 4.86 -2.76 7.85
CA LEU A 88 5.64 -3.17 6.67
C LEU A 88 7.12 -3.34 7.01
N VAL A 89 7.71 -2.34 7.67
CA VAL A 89 9.12 -2.39 8.07
C VAL A 89 9.36 -3.52 9.07
N THR A 90 8.55 -3.62 10.12
CA THR A 90 8.71 -4.62 11.18
C THR A 90 8.59 -6.05 10.64
N LYS A 91 7.53 -6.34 9.89
CA LYS A 91 7.29 -7.68 9.34
C LYS A 91 8.34 -8.04 8.28
N PHE A 92 8.78 -7.09 7.47
CA PHE A 92 9.88 -7.33 6.53
C PHE A 92 11.18 -7.65 7.26
N GLN A 93 11.54 -6.89 8.30
CA GLN A 93 12.77 -7.09 9.06
C GLN A 93 12.79 -8.38 9.90
N GLN A 94 11.63 -8.96 10.21
CA GLN A 94 11.57 -10.30 10.82
C GLN A 94 12.17 -11.38 9.91
N VAL A 95 12.13 -11.17 8.59
CA VAL A 95 12.70 -12.08 7.58
C VAL A 95 14.04 -11.57 7.04
N HIS A 96 14.20 -10.25 6.93
CA HIS A 96 15.37 -9.57 6.38
C HIS A 96 15.93 -8.54 7.38
N PRO A 97 16.61 -8.97 8.46
CA PRO A 97 16.91 -8.12 9.62
C PRO A 97 17.80 -6.91 9.33
N ASN A 98 18.58 -6.94 8.24
CA ASN A 98 19.53 -5.88 7.90
C ASN A 98 19.06 -4.97 6.76
N ILE A 99 17.82 -5.12 6.29
CA ILE A 99 17.29 -4.41 5.12
C ILE A 99 15.93 -3.80 5.49
N CYS A 100 15.66 -2.59 5.00
CA CYS A 100 14.34 -1.98 5.05
C CYS A 100 13.66 -2.11 3.68
N PRO A 101 12.34 -2.35 3.63
CA PRO A 101 11.61 -2.38 2.38
C PRO A 101 11.59 -0.97 1.74
N PRO A 102 11.80 -0.85 0.42
CA PRO A 102 11.69 0.43 -0.26
C PRO A 102 10.22 0.86 -0.40
N ILE A 103 9.88 1.96 0.26
CA ILE A 103 8.51 2.49 0.33
C ILE A 103 8.50 3.95 -0.14
N VAL A 104 7.47 4.35 -0.88
CA VAL A 104 7.09 5.75 -1.10
C VAL A 104 5.64 5.95 -0.65
N ILE A 105 5.39 7.04 0.05
CA ILE A 105 4.06 7.40 0.55
C ILE A 105 3.68 8.74 -0.07
N ASP A 106 2.52 8.79 -0.73
CA ASP A 106 1.88 10.03 -1.13
C ASP A 106 0.73 10.29 -0.16
N SER A 107 0.90 11.27 0.74
CA SER A 107 0.01 11.50 1.87
C SER A 107 -1.03 12.57 1.52
N LEU A 108 -2.29 12.15 1.41
CA LEU A 108 -3.42 13.02 1.08
C LEU A 108 -4.00 13.72 2.32
N ASP A 109 -4.86 14.71 2.09
CA ASP A 109 -5.68 15.32 3.16
C ASP A 109 -6.91 14.45 3.45
N VAL A 110 -6.99 13.90 4.66
CA VAL A 110 -8.11 13.06 5.09
C VAL A 110 -9.45 13.82 5.03
N PHE A 111 -9.47 15.12 5.34
CA PHE A 111 -10.72 15.88 5.42
C PHE A 111 -11.30 16.19 4.04
N GLU A 112 -10.43 16.36 3.03
CA GLU A 112 -10.86 16.44 1.64
C GLU A 112 -11.54 15.14 1.22
N LEU A 113 -10.89 14.00 1.50
CA LEU A 113 -11.42 12.68 1.13
C LEU A 113 -12.74 12.36 1.83
N LEU A 114 -12.82 12.59 3.15
CA LEU A 114 -14.06 12.39 3.92
C LEU A 114 -15.20 13.22 3.35
N THR A 115 -14.96 14.48 2.97
CA THR A 115 -15.97 15.33 2.34
C THR A 115 -16.47 14.73 1.02
N LEU A 116 -15.57 14.19 0.20
CA LEU A 116 -15.93 13.55 -1.08
C LEU A 116 -16.71 12.25 -0.86
N GLU A 117 -16.36 11.47 0.15
CA GLU A 117 -17.06 10.25 0.54
C GLU A 117 -18.47 10.53 1.06
N GLU A 118 -18.62 11.50 1.98
CA GLU A 118 -19.90 11.92 2.56
C GLU A 118 -20.85 12.51 1.53
N THR A 119 -20.33 13.32 0.60
CA THR A 119 -21.13 13.91 -0.49
C THR A 119 -21.39 12.92 -1.64
N GLY A 120 -20.79 11.73 -1.60
CA GLY A 120 -20.92 10.72 -2.65
C GLY A 120 -20.29 11.12 -3.98
N ASN A 121 -19.35 12.08 -3.99
CA ASN A 121 -18.70 12.59 -5.20
C ASN A 121 -17.59 11.64 -5.69
N LYS A 122 -18.00 10.46 -6.14
CA LYS A 122 -17.12 9.37 -6.62
C LYS A 122 -16.15 9.82 -7.71
N GLN A 123 -16.60 10.68 -8.62
CA GLN A 123 -15.77 11.16 -9.72
C GLN A 123 -14.62 12.07 -9.25
N ALA A 124 -14.86 12.92 -8.24
CA ALA A 124 -13.79 13.70 -7.64
C ALA A 124 -12.83 12.80 -6.84
N LEU A 125 -13.37 11.87 -6.05
CA LEU A 125 -12.56 10.90 -5.30
C LEU A 125 -11.62 10.10 -6.22
N LEU A 126 -12.16 9.59 -7.34
CA LEU A 126 -11.38 8.87 -8.36
C LEU A 126 -10.24 9.72 -8.92
N ARG A 127 -10.47 11.01 -9.19
CA ARG A 127 -9.43 11.91 -9.71
C ARG A 127 -8.31 12.17 -8.70
N VAL A 128 -8.67 12.37 -7.42
CA VAL A 128 -7.68 12.57 -6.35
C VAL A 128 -6.80 11.32 -6.21
N LEU A 129 -7.43 10.14 -6.12
CA LEU A 129 -6.71 8.86 -6.02
C LEU A 129 -5.84 8.57 -7.25
N LEU A 130 -6.34 8.84 -8.47
CA LEU A 130 -5.57 8.66 -9.70
C LEU A 130 -4.37 9.61 -9.77
N THR A 131 -4.52 10.85 -9.31
CA THR A 131 -3.41 11.80 -9.21
C THR A 131 -2.32 11.25 -8.29
N SER A 132 -2.73 10.71 -7.15
CA SER A 132 -1.80 10.08 -6.20
C SER A 132 -1.07 8.87 -6.79
N LEU A 133 -1.77 8.00 -7.52
CA LEU A 133 -1.14 6.87 -8.21
C LEU A 133 -0.10 7.31 -9.24
N ASN A 134 -0.35 8.40 -9.96
CA ASN A 134 0.63 8.95 -10.90
C ASN A 134 1.86 9.51 -10.17
N ASN A 135 1.68 10.17 -9.02
CA ASN A 135 2.79 10.62 -8.18
C ASN A 135 3.65 9.43 -7.72
N LEU A 136 3.01 8.36 -7.21
CA LEU A 136 3.68 7.14 -6.78
C LEU A 136 4.44 6.47 -7.93
N LYS A 137 3.83 6.39 -9.12
CA LYS A 137 4.49 5.85 -10.33
C LYS A 137 5.73 6.65 -10.68
N ASN A 138 5.61 7.98 -10.70
CA ASN A 138 6.71 8.90 -11.02
C ASN A 138 7.83 8.84 -9.95
N ALA A 139 7.49 8.50 -8.71
CA ALA A 139 8.44 8.26 -7.63
C ALA A 139 9.07 6.84 -7.66
N GLY A 140 8.78 6.04 -8.69
CA GLY A 140 9.38 4.72 -8.93
C GLY A 140 8.67 3.55 -8.23
N ALA A 141 7.46 3.73 -7.70
CA ALA A 141 6.67 2.61 -7.19
C ALA A 141 6.40 1.59 -8.31
N SER A 142 6.36 0.32 -7.93
CA SER A 142 6.07 -0.82 -8.83
C SER A 142 4.70 -1.44 -8.58
N LEU A 143 4.12 -1.17 -7.42
CA LEU A 143 2.77 -1.53 -7.00
C LEU A 143 2.26 -0.44 -6.05
N ALA A 144 0.94 -0.33 -5.87
CA ALA A 144 0.37 0.61 -4.93
C ALA A 144 -0.76 -0.01 -4.09
N ALA A 145 -0.97 0.57 -2.91
CA ALA A 145 -2.06 0.20 -2.01
C ALA A 145 -2.71 1.44 -1.40
N LEU A 146 -4.02 1.35 -1.17
CA LEU A 146 -4.81 2.35 -0.46
C LEU A 146 -4.80 1.99 1.02
N THR A 147 -4.30 2.86 1.91
CA THR A 147 -4.21 2.58 3.35
C THR A 147 -5.51 2.89 4.11
N ALA A 148 -6.66 2.68 3.49
CA ALA A 148 -7.99 2.90 4.06
C ALA A 148 -9.01 1.95 3.44
N ASN A 149 -10.19 1.80 4.06
CA ASN A 149 -11.26 0.91 3.58
C ASN A 149 -12.30 1.64 2.70
N THR A 150 -12.79 2.82 3.13
CA THR A 150 -13.90 3.51 2.46
C THR A 150 -13.62 3.87 0.98
N PRO A 151 -12.41 4.34 0.61
CA PRO A 151 -12.08 4.63 -0.79
C PRO A 151 -12.26 3.44 -1.75
N HIS A 152 -12.34 2.20 -1.23
CA HIS A 152 -12.60 1.03 -2.07
C HIS A 152 -13.97 1.04 -2.75
N MET A 153 -14.87 1.97 -2.38
CA MET A 153 -16.12 2.21 -3.10
C MET A 153 -15.93 2.62 -4.58
N VAL A 154 -14.74 3.11 -4.96
CA VAL A 154 -14.33 3.40 -6.36
C VAL A 154 -13.18 2.51 -6.84
N PHE A 155 -12.85 1.42 -6.12
CA PHE A 155 -11.65 0.62 -6.41
C PHE A 155 -11.65 0.00 -7.81
N ASP A 156 -12.77 -0.58 -8.25
CA ASP A 156 -12.87 -1.21 -9.57
C ASP A 156 -12.62 -0.20 -10.70
N GLU A 157 -13.18 1.01 -10.57
CA GLU A 157 -12.96 2.11 -11.51
C GLU A 157 -11.49 2.56 -11.48
N LEU A 158 -10.92 2.70 -10.28
CA LEU A 158 -9.52 3.10 -10.09
C LEU A 158 -8.55 2.10 -10.71
N VAL A 159 -8.75 0.80 -10.51
CA VAL A 159 -7.95 -0.28 -11.11
C VAL A 159 -7.95 -0.18 -12.62
N SER A 160 -9.10 0.11 -13.24
CA SER A 160 -9.23 0.17 -14.70
C SER A 160 -8.40 1.26 -15.37
N VAL A 161 -8.02 2.31 -14.63
CA VAL A 161 -7.25 3.45 -15.11
C VAL A 161 -5.88 3.60 -14.42
N SER A 162 -5.56 2.70 -13.49
CA SER A 162 -4.36 2.82 -12.66
C SER A 162 -3.06 2.60 -13.48
N PRO A 163 -2.03 3.45 -13.29
CA PRO A 163 -0.71 3.22 -13.87
C PRO A 163 0.11 2.14 -13.13
N LEU A 164 -0.42 1.61 -12.02
CA LEU A 164 0.23 0.64 -11.14
C LEU A 164 -0.72 -0.54 -10.81
N PRO A 165 -0.19 -1.77 -10.61
CA PRO A 165 -0.95 -2.83 -9.95
C PRO A 165 -1.40 -2.36 -8.56
N LEU A 166 -2.69 -2.53 -8.24
CA LEU A 166 -3.27 -2.14 -6.96
C LEU A 166 -3.57 -3.36 -6.10
N ILE A 167 -3.19 -3.28 -4.83
CA ILE A 167 -3.53 -4.28 -3.83
C ILE A 167 -4.74 -3.80 -3.04
N SER A 168 -5.75 -4.66 -2.94
CA SER A 168 -7.04 -4.34 -2.30
C SER A 168 -7.08 -4.90 -0.88
N ILE A 169 -7.34 -4.04 0.09
CA ILE A 169 -7.58 -4.42 1.49
C ILE A 169 -8.79 -5.37 1.62
N VAL A 170 -9.82 -5.15 0.80
CA VAL A 170 -11.05 -5.97 0.80
C VAL A 170 -10.75 -7.35 0.24
N ASP A 171 -9.96 -7.45 -0.83
CA ASP A 171 -9.60 -8.73 -1.45
C ASP A 171 -8.62 -9.53 -0.59
N SER A 172 -7.66 -8.84 0.02
CA SER A 172 -6.72 -9.43 0.98
C SER A 172 -7.50 -10.06 2.15
N THR A 173 -8.48 -9.32 2.68
CA THR A 173 -9.35 -9.79 3.77
C THR A 173 -10.21 -10.96 3.34
N LEU A 174 -10.81 -10.91 2.14
CA LEU A 174 -11.58 -12.02 1.58
C LEU A 174 -10.73 -13.28 1.40
N ALA A 175 -9.49 -13.14 0.92
CA ALA A 175 -8.56 -14.26 0.77
C ALA A 175 -8.23 -14.90 2.14
N ALA A 176 -8.01 -14.10 3.17
CA ALA A 176 -7.80 -14.58 4.54
C ALA A 176 -9.02 -15.33 5.09
N ILE A 177 -10.23 -14.81 4.87
CA ILE A 177 -11.49 -15.48 5.27
C ILE A 177 -11.62 -16.85 4.57
N LYS A 178 -11.38 -16.90 3.26
CA LYS A 178 -11.44 -18.14 2.48
C LYS A 178 -10.42 -19.16 2.94
N LYS A 179 -9.20 -18.74 3.28
CA LYS A 179 -8.15 -19.61 3.82
C LYS A 179 -8.61 -20.32 5.10
N ASN A 180 -9.40 -19.65 5.93
CA ASN A 180 -9.97 -20.21 7.15
C ASN A 180 -11.27 -21.01 6.94
N LYS A 181 -11.76 -21.10 5.69
CA LYS A 181 -13.00 -21.80 5.32
C LYS A 181 -14.23 -21.32 6.09
N GLN A 182 -14.25 -20.04 6.44
CA GLN A 182 -15.36 -19.39 7.15
C GLN A 182 -16.31 -18.73 6.15
N THR A 183 -17.58 -18.62 6.51
CA THR A 183 -18.62 -18.11 5.59
C THR A 183 -19.55 -17.09 6.24
N LYS A 184 -19.66 -17.03 7.57
CA LYS A 184 -20.50 -16.05 8.28
C LYS A 184 -19.65 -15.04 9.00
N ILE A 185 -19.48 -13.87 8.41
CA ILE A 185 -18.53 -12.87 8.86
C ILE A 185 -19.27 -11.61 9.26
N GLY A 186 -18.96 -11.05 10.42
CA GLY A 186 -19.45 -9.73 10.78
C GLY A 186 -18.53 -8.62 10.28
N LEU A 187 -19.07 -7.42 10.04
CA LEU A 187 -18.29 -6.23 9.65
C LEU A 187 -18.51 -5.09 10.66
N LEU A 188 -17.43 -4.56 11.21
CA LEU A 188 -17.40 -3.26 11.90
C LEU A 188 -16.58 -2.29 11.04
N GLY A 189 -16.97 -1.04 10.98
CA GLY A 189 -16.25 0.00 10.26
C GLY A 189 -16.92 1.35 10.43
N THR A 190 -16.57 2.31 9.58
CA THR A 190 -17.35 3.55 9.46
C THR A 190 -18.76 3.22 8.97
N LYS A 191 -19.70 4.16 9.15
CA LYS A 191 -21.05 4.04 8.61
C LYS A 191 -21.01 3.76 7.10
N MET A 192 -20.17 4.48 6.38
CA MET A 192 -19.96 4.33 4.94
C MET A 192 -19.48 2.92 4.57
N THR A 193 -18.48 2.38 5.27
CA THR A 193 -18.01 1.00 5.05
C THR A 193 -19.12 -0.04 5.31
N MET A 194 -19.98 0.19 6.31
CA MET A 194 -21.05 -0.75 6.66
C MET A 194 -22.32 -0.60 5.81
N GLU A 195 -22.53 0.53 5.14
CA GLU A 195 -23.80 0.82 4.41
C GLU A 195 -23.65 0.93 2.89
N LEU A 196 -22.51 1.36 2.34
CA LEU A 196 -22.36 1.67 0.90
C LEU A 196 -22.27 0.44 -0.02
N GLY A 197 -22.36 -0.78 0.52
CA GLY A 197 -22.57 -2.01 -0.25
C GLY A 197 -21.35 -2.55 -1.00
N PHE A 198 -20.24 -1.80 -1.15
CA PHE A 198 -19.07 -2.27 -1.90
C PHE A 198 -18.40 -3.48 -1.24
N TYR A 199 -18.28 -3.46 0.09
CA TYR A 199 -17.71 -4.56 0.88
C TYR A 199 -18.61 -5.80 0.81
N GLN A 200 -19.92 -5.58 0.98
CA GLN A 200 -20.97 -6.60 0.91
C GLN A 200 -20.95 -7.27 -0.46
N LYS A 201 -20.99 -6.49 -1.54
CA LYS A 201 -20.98 -6.99 -2.92
C LYS A 201 -19.76 -7.85 -3.19
N ARG A 202 -18.58 -7.43 -2.71
CA ARG A 202 -17.33 -8.16 -2.94
C ARG A 202 -17.27 -9.49 -2.18
N LEU A 203 -17.78 -9.55 -0.96
CA LEU A 203 -17.79 -10.77 -0.15
C LEU A 203 -18.92 -11.73 -0.57
N GLN A 204 -20.11 -11.21 -0.90
CA GLN A 204 -21.24 -12.02 -1.32
C GLN A 204 -21.00 -12.71 -2.68
N SER A 205 -20.28 -12.06 -3.61
CA SER A 205 -19.88 -12.70 -4.87
C SER A 205 -18.92 -13.88 -4.70
N ALA A 206 -18.43 -14.08 -3.47
CA ALA A 206 -17.53 -15.13 -3.07
C ALA A 206 -18.15 -16.08 -2.02
N ASP A 207 -19.48 -16.12 -1.94
CA ASP A 207 -20.27 -16.96 -1.02
C ASP A 207 -20.00 -16.71 0.47
N ILE A 208 -19.54 -15.50 0.81
CA ILE A 208 -19.38 -15.05 2.20
C ILE A 208 -20.62 -14.24 2.60
N ASN A 209 -21.35 -14.73 3.60
CA ASN A 209 -22.46 -14.04 4.23
C ASN A 209 -21.93 -12.98 5.21
N LEU A 210 -22.00 -11.72 4.78
CA LEU A 210 -21.58 -10.57 5.58
C LEU A 210 -22.74 -10.04 6.43
N VAL A 211 -22.52 -9.92 7.73
CA VAL A 211 -23.50 -9.44 8.72
C VAL A 211 -23.04 -8.10 9.28
N THR A 212 -23.89 -7.07 9.19
CA THR A 212 -23.65 -5.76 9.79
C THR A 212 -24.48 -5.55 11.06
N PRO A 213 -24.08 -4.62 11.95
CA PRO A 213 -24.86 -4.24 13.14
C PRO A 213 -26.21 -3.61 12.77
N SER A 214 -27.10 -3.40 13.75
CA SER A 214 -28.31 -2.59 13.53
C SER A 214 -27.97 -1.13 13.25
N ALA A 215 -28.90 -0.35 12.68
CA ALA A 215 -28.70 1.07 12.39
C ALA A 215 -28.23 1.88 13.61
N GLU A 216 -28.83 1.66 14.78
CA GLU A 216 -28.43 2.32 16.04
C GLU A 216 -27.00 1.93 16.47
N GLN A 217 -26.62 0.67 16.28
CA GLN A 217 -25.28 0.18 16.57
C GLN A 217 -24.25 0.73 15.58
N ILE A 218 -24.62 0.85 14.30
CA ILE A 218 -23.81 1.48 13.25
C ILE A 218 -23.49 2.93 13.63
N ASP A 219 -24.50 3.71 14.01
CA ASP A 219 -24.30 5.10 14.43
C ASP A 219 -23.41 5.18 15.69
N THR A 220 -23.58 4.25 16.65
CA THR A 220 -22.73 4.17 17.84
C THR A 220 -21.27 3.86 17.48
N ILE A 221 -21.02 2.86 16.63
CA ILE A 221 -19.67 2.49 16.18
C ILE A 221 -19.03 3.66 15.43
N HIS A 222 -19.77 4.29 14.52
CA HIS A 222 -19.27 5.41 13.73
C HIS A 222 -18.90 6.60 14.61
N GLN A 223 -19.69 6.93 15.64
CA GLN A 223 -19.34 7.98 16.60
C GLN A 223 -18.08 7.67 17.40
N ILE A 224 -17.90 6.42 17.83
CA ILE A 224 -16.67 6.00 18.53
C ILE A 224 -15.46 6.17 17.59
N ILE A 225 -15.58 5.74 16.33
CA ILE A 225 -14.50 5.88 15.35
C ILE A 225 -14.16 7.36 15.14
N SER A 226 -15.15 8.19 14.75
CA SER A 226 -14.89 9.56 14.32
C SER A 226 -14.55 10.52 15.46
N LYS A 227 -15.11 10.32 16.66
CA LYS A 227 -14.86 11.24 17.79
C LYS A 227 -13.73 10.80 18.71
N GLU A 228 -13.40 9.51 18.72
CA GLU A 228 -12.38 8.96 19.62
C GLU A 228 -11.20 8.39 18.83
N LEU A 229 -11.41 7.35 18.04
CA LEU A 229 -10.31 6.57 17.47
C LEU A 229 -9.49 7.33 16.42
N GLU A 230 -10.14 8.12 15.56
CA GLU A 230 -9.47 8.94 14.53
C GLU A 230 -8.54 10.00 15.14
N VAL A 231 -8.81 10.44 16.36
CA VAL A 231 -7.97 11.38 17.12
C VAL A 231 -7.10 10.69 18.18
N GLY A 232 -7.00 9.35 18.13
CA GLY A 232 -6.14 8.55 18.99
C GLY A 232 -6.62 8.36 20.43
N ILE A 233 -7.90 8.66 20.71
CA ILE A 233 -8.50 8.47 22.04
C ILE A 233 -9.07 7.05 22.14
N VAL A 234 -8.67 6.32 23.18
CA VAL A 234 -9.19 4.97 23.48
C VAL A 234 -9.76 4.96 24.89
N THR A 235 -11.05 4.65 25.03
CA THR A 235 -11.72 4.59 26.33
C THR A 235 -12.23 3.19 26.66
N THR A 236 -12.20 2.82 27.95
CA THR A 236 -12.76 1.55 28.43
C THR A 236 -14.26 1.44 28.13
N GLN A 237 -14.99 2.55 28.22
CA GLN A 237 -16.43 2.60 27.93
C GLN A 237 -16.70 2.26 26.46
N SER A 238 -15.97 2.88 25.52
CA SER A 238 -16.13 2.59 24.10
C SER A 238 -15.71 1.17 23.75
N LYS A 239 -14.64 0.66 24.38
CA LYS A 239 -14.23 -0.75 24.21
C LYS A 239 -15.34 -1.70 24.66
N GLN A 240 -15.93 -1.49 25.84
CA GLN A 240 -17.03 -2.31 26.34
C GLN A 240 -18.24 -2.28 25.41
N LYS A 241 -18.64 -1.10 24.93
CA LYS A 241 -19.74 -0.96 23.96
C LYS A 241 -19.48 -1.75 22.68
N LEU A 242 -18.29 -1.64 22.09
CA LEU A 242 -17.92 -2.39 20.88
C LEU A 242 -17.98 -3.90 21.13
N LEU A 243 -17.43 -4.38 22.24
CA LEU A 243 -17.46 -5.80 22.60
C LEU A 243 -18.87 -6.33 22.84
N GLU A 244 -19.77 -5.53 23.43
CA GLU A 244 -21.18 -5.90 23.59
C GLU A 244 -21.88 -6.02 22.23
N ILE A 245 -21.62 -5.12 21.30
CA ILE A 245 -22.17 -5.18 19.94
C ILE A 245 -21.67 -6.45 19.25
N ILE A 246 -20.35 -6.71 19.26
CA ILE A 246 -19.76 -7.91 18.65
C ILE A 246 -20.35 -9.18 19.27
N LYS A 247 -20.48 -9.25 20.60
CA LYS A 247 -21.03 -10.41 21.30
C LYS A 247 -22.48 -10.67 20.90
N LYS A 248 -23.33 -9.63 20.86
CA LYS A 248 -24.74 -9.74 20.45
C LYS A 248 -24.87 -10.16 18.98
N MET A 249 -24.05 -9.61 18.10
CA MET A 249 -24.05 -9.97 16.68
C MET A 249 -23.58 -11.41 16.48
N SER A 250 -22.49 -11.80 17.15
CA SER A 250 -21.91 -13.13 17.07
C SER A 250 -22.89 -14.20 17.54
N SER A 251 -23.51 -14.04 18.71
CA SER A 251 -24.46 -15.01 19.23
C SER A 251 -25.74 -15.11 18.41
N LYS A 252 -26.27 -13.98 17.92
CA LYS A 252 -27.51 -13.96 17.13
C LYS A 252 -27.34 -14.64 15.76
N ASN A 253 -26.19 -14.47 15.13
CA ASN A 253 -25.98 -14.90 13.74
C ASN A 253 -25.07 -16.12 13.60
N ASN A 254 -24.47 -16.61 14.70
CA ASN A 254 -23.44 -17.64 14.71
C ASN A 254 -22.27 -17.25 13.79
N LEU A 255 -21.66 -16.10 14.07
CA LEU A 255 -20.54 -15.59 13.26
C LEU A 255 -19.28 -16.43 13.49
N ASP A 256 -18.55 -16.72 12.41
CA ASP A 256 -17.26 -17.40 12.43
C ASP A 256 -16.12 -16.40 12.75
N GLY A 257 -16.28 -15.15 12.34
CA GLY A 257 -15.29 -14.09 12.51
C GLY A 257 -15.86 -12.69 12.33
N ILE A 258 -15.02 -11.70 12.63
CA ILE A 258 -15.35 -10.27 12.58
C ILE A 258 -14.26 -9.50 11.84
N ILE A 259 -14.65 -8.66 10.89
CA ILE A 259 -13.76 -7.76 10.17
C ILE A 259 -13.68 -6.42 10.90
N LEU A 260 -12.46 -5.95 11.14
CA LEU A 260 -12.17 -4.59 11.56
C LEU A 260 -11.93 -3.72 10.31
N GLY A 261 -13.02 -3.27 9.68
CA GLY A 261 -13.08 -2.53 8.41
C GLY A 261 -12.88 -1.01 8.55
N CYS A 262 -12.23 -0.58 9.62
CA CYS A 262 -11.70 0.76 9.82
C CYS A 262 -10.32 0.58 10.43
N THR A 263 -9.33 1.30 9.91
CA THR A 263 -7.92 1.09 10.21
C THR A 263 -7.54 1.47 11.64
N GLU A 264 -8.42 2.18 12.34
CA GLU A 264 -8.27 2.64 13.71
C GLU A 264 -8.95 1.69 14.72
N LEU A 265 -9.81 0.77 14.29
CA LEU A 265 -10.43 -0.24 15.18
C LEU A 265 -9.41 -1.14 15.90
N PRO A 266 -8.26 -1.53 15.29
CA PRO A 266 -7.20 -2.25 15.99
C PRO A 266 -6.60 -1.52 17.20
N LEU A 267 -6.79 -0.19 17.32
CA LEU A 267 -6.33 0.58 18.49
C LEU A 267 -7.08 0.19 19.77
N ILE A 268 -8.32 -0.33 19.65
CA ILE A 268 -9.22 -0.61 20.78
C ILE A 268 -9.65 -2.08 20.86
N LEU A 269 -9.66 -2.80 19.74
CA LEU A 269 -10.06 -4.21 19.64
C LEU A 269 -8.90 -5.09 19.17
N SER A 270 -8.77 -6.26 19.78
CA SER A 270 -7.79 -7.27 19.38
C SER A 270 -8.36 -8.69 19.46
N GLN A 271 -7.65 -9.66 18.87
CA GLN A 271 -8.00 -11.08 18.99
C GLN A 271 -8.10 -11.57 20.46
N LYS A 272 -7.40 -10.92 21.40
CA LYS A 272 -7.46 -11.28 22.83
C LYS A 272 -8.81 -10.92 23.47
N ASP A 273 -9.55 -9.99 22.88
CA ASP A 273 -10.80 -9.48 23.43
C ASP A 273 -12.03 -10.23 22.88
N ILE A 274 -11.87 -10.98 21.78
CA ILE A 274 -12.96 -11.51 20.96
C ILE A 274 -12.77 -13.02 20.75
N ALA A 275 -13.81 -13.80 21.03
CA ALA A 275 -13.75 -15.27 20.96
C ALA A 275 -13.75 -15.84 19.53
N ILE A 276 -14.37 -15.13 18.58
CA ILE A 276 -14.37 -15.48 17.16
C ILE A 276 -13.12 -14.91 16.47
N THR A 277 -12.82 -15.36 15.25
CA THR A 277 -11.65 -14.88 14.51
C THR A 277 -11.75 -13.38 14.23
N VAL A 278 -10.70 -12.63 14.54
CA VAL A 278 -10.60 -11.20 14.21
C VAL A 278 -9.80 -11.05 12.93
N TYR A 279 -10.42 -10.46 11.92
CA TYR A 279 -9.79 -10.04 10.68
C TYR A 279 -9.41 -8.57 10.77
N ASP A 280 -8.21 -8.31 11.29
CA ASP A 280 -7.58 -7.00 11.23
C ASP A 280 -7.15 -6.70 9.79
N THR A 281 -7.90 -5.81 9.14
CA THR A 281 -7.71 -5.49 7.73
C THR A 281 -6.36 -4.87 7.43
N VAL A 282 -5.78 -4.09 8.37
CA VAL A 282 -4.44 -3.49 8.18
C VAL A 282 -3.39 -4.58 8.16
N SER A 283 -3.36 -5.42 9.20
CA SER A 283 -2.34 -6.46 9.32
C SER A 283 -2.38 -7.44 8.15
N ILE A 284 -3.58 -7.85 7.73
CA ILE A 284 -3.78 -8.74 6.57
C ILE A 284 -3.31 -8.08 5.27
N HIS A 285 -3.63 -6.81 5.06
CA HIS A 285 -3.25 -6.10 3.84
C HIS A 285 -1.75 -5.85 3.78
N VAL A 286 -1.11 -5.53 4.90
CA VAL A 286 0.35 -5.43 5.00
C VAL A 286 1.01 -6.76 4.61
N ASP A 287 0.49 -7.90 5.07
CA ASP A 287 1.02 -9.21 4.69
C ASP A 287 0.90 -9.43 3.18
N ASP A 288 -0.24 -9.10 2.58
CA ASP A 288 -0.44 -9.27 1.13
C ASP A 288 0.46 -8.32 0.32
N ILE A 289 0.62 -7.07 0.75
CA ILE A 289 1.54 -6.11 0.14
C ILE A 289 2.98 -6.65 0.14
N LEU A 290 3.46 -7.18 1.27
CA LEU A 290 4.81 -7.76 1.34
C LEU A 290 4.92 -8.99 0.45
N ASN A 291 3.93 -9.88 0.45
CA ASN A 291 3.93 -11.07 -0.39
C ASN A 291 4.05 -10.72 -1.87
N VAL A 292 3.27 -9.75 -2.35
CA VAL A 292 3.33 -9.29 -3.76
C VAL A 292 4.63 -8.55 -4.05
N ALA A 293 5.13 -7.75 -3.10
CA ALA A 293 6.36 -6.98 -3.29
C ALA A 293 7.61 -7.87 -3.39
N LEU A 294 7.58 -9.05 -2.76
CA LEU A 294 8.65 -10.05 -2.75
C LEU A 294 8.58 -11.05 -3.92
N GLN A 295 7.48 -11.07 -4.68
CA GLN A 295 7.37 -11.90 -5.88
C GLN A 295 8.22 -11.31 -7.02
N GLU A 296 8.92 -12.19 -7.76
CA GLU A 296 9.65 -11.84 -8.99
C GLU A 296 8.71 -11.27 -10.07
#